data_AF-A0AA90Q3I2-F1
#
_entry.id   AF-A0AA90Q3I2-F1
#
_cell.length_a   1.000
_cell.length_b   1.000
_cell.length_c   1.000
_cell.angle_alpha   90.00
_cell.angle_beta   90.00
_cell.angle_gamma   90.00
#
_symmetry.space_group_name_H-M   'P 1'
#
loop_
_entity.id
_entity.type
_entity.pdbx_description
1 polymer ?
#
loop_
_entity_poly.entity_id
_entity_poly.type
_entity_poly.pdbx_seq_one_letter_code
_entity_poly.pdbx_strand_id
1 'polypeptide(L)'
;MQSSPSRHLLATVAAAIVLLGSGGAFAAGFTARAVPMLLHPYDDKFIPTAACMDVAERRYDDPDWVGKAAWPGADAAEKSLISVVAALRAGERDRVLALSDPEHGRDPAQFDTQYTAFVQQLKFFRLSGVQYAYRLGTVTVFFMRIELAGKAGVRWASPFAFDTHPDGSVWFLPYRPTDLGFMLLQDWFNSEFGPTGRQSPQYCDTKGASGARFRLPLDGPLREKAIAAAPGPGPSPALTFFGRQVGAGAPTPVVQLFEKIAAAAGRNDFSTIVAATTAHGASQLNDIRSAEERKHFLADLAKRRPAFLVDLGDAAVLYTRGSDVEPMYFARYGTEWKWVNIFVLNINSRVFGQEIMLKQAAAPQPFSALRQR
;
A
#
# COMPACT_ATOMS: atom_id res chain seq x y z
N MET A 1 -82.20 21.57 -13.28
CA MET A 1 -81.64 20.26 -13.64
C MET A 1 -80.30 20.16 -12.91
N GLN A 2 -80.30 19.59 -11.71
CA GLN A 2 -80.08 18.15 -11.44
C GLN A 2 -78.65 17.75 -11.88
N SER A 3 -77.74 17.25 -11.05
CA SER A 3 -77.84 16.64 -9.72
C SER A 3 -76.47 16.65 -9.02
N SER A 4 -76.53 16.73 -7.70
CA SER A 4 -75.48 16.43 -6.70
C SER A 4 -75.10 14.91 -6.73
N PRO A 5 -74.41 14.31 -5.74
CA PRO A 5 -72.98 14.35 -5.39
C PRO A 5 -72.35 12.92 -5.24
N SER A 6 -71.14 12.85 -4.67
CA SER A 6 -70.74 11.88 -3.63
C SER A 6 -70.35 10.42 -3.94
N ARG A 7 -69.09 10.14 -3.55
CA ARG A 7 -68.57 8.97 -2.79
C ARG A 7 -68.25 7.69 -3.61
N HIS A 8 -67.08 7.05 -3.45
CA HIS A 8 -66.63 6.40 -2.22
C HIS A 8 -65.15 5.95 -2.30
N LEU A 9 -64.53 5.90 -1.11
CA LEU A 9 -63.48 4.97 -0.64
C LEU A 9 -62.09 5.03 -1.32
N LEU A 10 -61.07 5.53 -0.62
CA LEU A 10 -60.24 4.87 0.41
C LEU A 10 -58.96 4.24 -0.18
N ALA A 11 -57.85 4.70 0.38
CA ALA A 11 -56.71 3.90 0.80
C ALA A 11 -55.49 3.75 -0.14
N THR A 12 -54.39 4.26 0.41
CA THR A 12 -53.05 3.64 0.47
C THR A 12 -52.02 3.98 -0.62
N VAL A 13 -51.20 4.97 -0.29
CA VAL A 13 -49.71 4.95 -0.27
C VAL A 13 -49.02 3.89 -1.14
N ALA A 14 -48.35 4.37 -2.19
CA ALA A 14 -47.00 3.93 -2.54
C ALA A 14 -46.29 5.10 -3.23
N ALA A 15 -45.67 5.95 -2.41
CA ALA A 15 -44.69 6.92 -2.89
C ALA A 15 -43.44 6.16 -3.34
N ALA A 16 -43.36 5.85 -4.64
CA ALA A 16 -42.10 5.51 -5.27
C ALA A 16 -41.29 6.80 -5.36
N ILE A 17 -40.56 7.11 -4.28
CA ILE A 17 -39.51 8.13 -4.28
C ILE A 17 -38.43 7.60 -5.22
N VAL A 18 -38.51 8.03 -6.48
CA VAL A 18 -37.37 8.07 -7.39
C VAL A 18 -36.43 9.12 -6.81
N LEU A 19 -35.50 8.66 -5.96
CA LEU A 19 -34.32 9.45 -5.61
C LEU A 19 -33.47 9.53 -6.88
N LEU A 20 -33.74 10.58 -7.65
CA LEU A 20 -32.79 11.26 -8.52
C LEU A 20 -31.61 11.72 -7.67
N GLY A 21 -30.76 10.77 -7.26
CA GLY A 21 -29.36 11.05 -7.02
C GLY A 21 -28.76 11.33 -8.39
N SER A 22 -28.24 12.53 -8.57
CA SER A 22 -27.46 13.01 -9.71
C SER A 22 -26.23 12.12 -9.92
N GLY A 23 -26.47 10.93 -10.47
CA GLY A 23 -25.48 10.07 -11.07
C GLY A 23 -25.09 10.70 -12.39
N GLY A 24 -24.07 11.57 -12.35
CA GLY A 24 -23.24 11.78 -13.53
C GLY A 24 -22.78 10.41 -14.00
N ALA A 25 -23.22 10.01 -15.19
CA ALA A 25 -22.81 8.78 -15.83
C ALA A 25 -21.29 8.87 -16.07
N PHE A 26 -20.50 8.33 -15.15
CA PHE A 26 -19.07 8.13 -15.36
C PHE A 26 -18.93 7.09 -16.47
N ALA A 27 -18.37 7.50 -17.62
CA ALA A 27 -17.82 6.56 -18.59
C ALA A 27 -16.89 5.61 -17.84
N ALA A 28 -17.29 4.33 -17.64
CA ALA A 28 -16.60 3.28 -16.88
C ALA A 28 -15.47 3.79 -15.94
N GLY A 29 -15.86 4.46 -14.85
CA GLY A 29 -14.96 5.24 -14.00
C GLY A 29 -14.10 4.42 -13.03
N PHE A 30 -13.12 5.09 -12.41
CA PHE A 30 -12.34 4.54 -11.30
C PHE A 30 -13.25 4.22 -10.10
N THR A 31 -13.06 3.05 -9.49
CA THR A 31 -13.83 2.57 -8.33
C THR A 31 -12.93 2.53 -7.09
N ALA A 32 -13.44 2.97 -5.94
CA ALA A 32 -12.71 2.90 -4.69
C ALA A 32 -12.41 1.45 -4.26
N ARG A 33 -11.18 1.21 -3.81
CA ARG A 33 -10.68 -0.06 -3.27
C ARG A 33 -9.77 0.23 -2.08
N ALA A 34 -9.58 -0.78 -1.24
CA ALA A 34 -8.62 -0.73 -0.14
C ALA A 34 -7.65 -1.90 -0.30
N VAL A 35 -6.37 -1.60 -0.55
CA VAL A 35 -5.33 -2.63 -0.74
C VAL A 35 -4.66 -2.94 0.59
N PRO A 36 -4.45 -4.22 0.95
CA PRO A 36 -3.75 -4.57 2.17
C PRO A 36 -2.25 -4.28 2.03
N MET A 37 -1.65 -3.76 3.08
CA MET A 37 -0.20 -3.83 3.25
C MET A 37 0.20 -5.29 3.51
N LEU A 38 1.33 -5.72 2.96
CA LEU A 38 1.87 -7.05 3.20
C LEU A 38 2.94 -7.01 4.28
N LEU A 39 2.94 -8.01 5.17
CA LEU A 39 4.08 -8.30 6.03
C LEU A 39 4.95 -9.37 5.38
N HIS A 40 6.25 -9.14 5.44
CA HIS A 40 7.30 -9.99 4.85
C HIS A 40 8.08 -10.71 5.97
N PRO A 41 7.53 -11.78 6.58
CA PRO A 41 8.34 -12.66 7.41
C PRO A 41 9.36 -13.39 6.53
N TYR A 42 10.61 -13.48 6.98
CA TYR A 42 11.71 -14.06 6.18
C TYR A 42 11.51 -15.55 5.87
N ASP A 43 10.74 -16.27 6.70
CA ASP A 43 10.58 -17.72 6.64
C ASP A 43 9.29 -18.19 5.93
N ASP A 44 8.42 -17.28 5.44
CA ASP A 44 7.10 -17.67 4.94
C ASP A 44 6.60 -16.88 3.73
N LYS A 45 5.41 -17.30 3.30
CA LYS A 45 4.54 -16.56 2.39
C LYS A 45 4.22 -15.19 2.97
N PHE A 46 4.04 -14.22 2.07
CA PHE A 46 3.56 -12.88 2.42
C PHE A 46 2.28 -12.98 3.28
N ILE A 47 2.16 -12.13 4.30
CA ILE A 47 0.96 -12.08 5.14
C ILE A 47 0.17 -10.82 4.78
N PRO A 48 -1.04 -10.93 4.20
CA PRO A 48 -1.89 -9.78 3.96
C PRO A 48 -2.38 -9.25 5.31
N THR A 49 -2.08 -7.99 5.60
CA THR A 49 -2.40 -7.39 6.90
C THR A 49 -3.76 -6.71 6.89
N ALA A 50 -4.29 -6.45 8.09
CA ALA A 50 -5.47 -5.61 8.29
C ALA A 50 -5.19 -4.09 8.15
N ALA A 51 -3.95 -3.68 7.86
CA ALA A 51 -3.65 -2.29 7.53
C ALA A 51 -3.87 -2.04 6.04
N CYS A 52 -4.68 -1.04 5.70
CA CYS A 52 -5.24 -0.87 4.37
C CYS A 52 -4.92 0.51 3.81
N MET A 53 -4.64 0.58 2.51
CA MET A 53 -4.46 1.84 1.79
C MET A 53 -5.59 2.03 0.79
N ASP A 54 -6.26 3.18 0.86
CA ASP A 54 -7.30 3.55 -0.09
C ASP A 54 -6.68 3.87 -1.46
N VAL A 55 -7.25 3.29 -2.51
CA VAL A 55 -6.87 3.53 -3.91
C VAL A 55 -8.13 3.69 -4.75
N ALA A 56 -8.03 4.41 -5.86
CA ALA A 56 -9.05 4.31 -6.91
C ALA A 56 -8.53 3.36 -8.00
N GLU A 57 -9.31 2.35 -8.37
CA GLU A 57 -8.94 1.33 -9.35
C GLU A 57 -9.78 1.46 -10.63
N ARG A 58 -9.14 1.29 -11.79
CA ARG A 58 -9.81 1.08 -13.06
C ARG A 58 -9.38 -0.25 -13.64
N ARG A 59 -10.36 -1.09 -14.02
CA ARG A 59 -10.14 -2.35 -14.72
C ARG A 59 -10.56 -2.18 -16.18
N TYR A 60 -9.77 -2.73 -17.09
CA TYR A 60 -10.02 -2.70 -18.52
C TYR A 60 -10.51 -4.07 -18.99
N ASP A 61 -11.64 -4.09 -19.69
CA ASP A 61 -12.18 -5.32 -20.30
C ASP A 61 -11.35 -5.76 -21.51
N ASP A 62 -10.87 -4.79 -22.29
CA ASP A 62 -9.91 -5.02 -23.36
C ASP A 62 -8.52 -4.54 -22.91
N PRO A 63 -7.62 -5.44 -22.46
CA PRO A 63 -6.29 -5.05 -22.00
C PRO A 63 -5.40 -4.52 -23.12
N ASP A 64 -5.70 -4.76 -24.39
CA ASP A 64 -4.82 -4.39 -25.51
C ASP A 64 -5.07 -2.95 -25.98
N TRP A 65 -5.96 -2.21 -25.30
CA TRP A 65 -6.36 -0.83 -25.61
C TRP A 65 -5.18 0.13 -25.80
N VAL A 66 -4.11 -0.04 -25.04
CA VAL A 66 -2.91 0.81 -25.09
C VAL A 66 -2.15 0.70 -26.42
N GLY A 67 -2.35 -0.40 -27.16
CA GLY A 67 -1.79 -0.60 -28.49
C GLY A 67 -2.61 0.03 -29.61
N LYS A 68 -3.80 0.56 -29.32
CA LYS A 68 -4.70 1.14 -30.32
C LYS A 68 -4.34 2.60 -30.58
N ALA A 69 -4.47 3.02 -31.85
CA ALA A 69 -4.24 4.40 -32.25
C ALA A 69 -5.21 5.39 -31.58
N ALA A 70 -6.41 4.93 -31.23
CA ALA A 70 -7.39 5.67 -30.45
C ALA A 70 -8.13 4.73 -29.49
N TRP A 71 -8.33 5.19 -28.26
CA TRP A 71 -9.14 4.53 -27.25
C TRP A 71 -10.37 5.40 -26.95
N PRO A 72 -11.60 4.95 -27.28
CA PRO A 72 -12.79 5.74 -27.07
C PRO A 72 -12.98 6.11 -25.60
N GLY A 73 -13.22 7.40 -25.33
CA GLY A 73 -13.39 7.89 -23.96
C GLY A 73 -12.11 7.93 -23.11
N ALA A 74 -10.92 7.86 -23.74
CA ALA A 74 -9.65 7.97 -23.04
C ALA A 74 -9.53 9.29 -22.25
N ASP A 75 -9.21 9.17 -20.96
CA ASP A 75 -8.84 10.31 -20.11
C ASP A 75 -7.43 10.83 -20.43
N ALA A 76 -7.02 11.90 -19.76
CA ALA A 76 -5.72 12.54 -20.00
C ALA A 76 -4.53 11.61 -19.71
N ALA A 77 -4.62 10.77 -18.67
CA ALA A 77 -3.57 9.83 -18.32
C ALA A 77 -3.49 8.67 -19.32
N GLU A 78 -4.62 8.19 -19.82
CA GLU A 78 -4.69 7.17 -20.87
C GLU A 78 -4.11 7.67 -22.20
N LYS A 79 -4.41 8.91 -22.58
CA LYS A 79 -3.81 9.56 -23.76
C LYS A 79 -2.29 9.73 -23.61
N SER A 80 -1.84 10.13 -22.42
CA SER A 80 -0.42 10.26 -22.10
C SER A 80 0.29 8.90 -22.20
N LEU A 81 -0.30 7.83 -21.65
CA LEU A 81 0.23 6.48 -21.76
C LEU A 81 0.36 6.00 -23.21
N ILE A 82 -0.68 6.17 -24.04
CA ILE A 82 -0.63 5.80 -25.47
C ILE A 82 0.53 6.52 -26.16
N SER A 83 0.71 7.82 -25.88
CA SER A 83 1.77 8.64 -26.47
C SER A 83 3.16 8.19 -26.03
N VAL A 84 3.35 7.89 -24.74
CA VAL A 84 4.62 7.40 -24.19
C VAL A 84 4.96 6.02 -24.76
N VAL A 85 4.01 5.10 -24.81
CA VAL A 85 4.21 3.75 -25.36
C VAL A 85 4.56 3.81 -26.85
N ALA A 86 3.91 4.69 -27.61
CA ALA A 86 4.24 4.90 -29.02
C ALA A 86 5.68 5.43 -29.19
N ALA A 87 6.07 6.45 -28.43
CA ALA A 87 7.41 7.03 -28.47
C ALA A 87 8.51 6.02 -28.06
N LEU A 88 8.25 5.22 -27.01
CA LEU A 88 9.17 4.16 -26.57
C LEU A 88 9.34 3.06 -27.64
N ARG A 89 8.25 2.63 -28.30
CA ARG A 89 8.32 1.65 -29.39
C ARG A 89 9.06 2.18 -30.61
N ALA A 90 8.92 3.47 -30.91
CA ALA A 90 9.60 4.13 -32.02
C ALA A 90 11.08 4.47 -31.72
N GLY A 91 11.54 4.33 -30.48
CA GLY A 91 12.89 4.76 -30.09
C GLY A 91 13.05 6.28 -30.13
N GLU A 92 11.97 7.05 -29.94
CA GLU A 92 11.96 8.52 -30.00
C GLU A 92 12.35 9.13 -28.64
N ARG A 93 13.66 9.16 -28.34
CA ARG A 93 14.20 9.65 -27.06
C ARG A 93 13.69 11.03 -26.67
N ASP A 94 13.80 12.00 -27.56
CA ASP A 94 13.42 13.38 -27.27
C ASP A 94 11.91 13.55 -27.06
N ARG A 95 11.12 12.70 -27.71
CA ARG A 95 9.66 12.69 -27.49
C ARG A 95 9.31 12.11 -26.12
N VAL A 96 9.98 11.05 -25.68
CA VAL A 96 9.78 10.52 -24.32
C VAL A 96 10.18 11.55 -23.27
N LEU A 97 11.29 12.27 -23.49
CA LEU A 97 11.70 13.35 -22.60
C LEU A 97 10.65 14.48 -22.56
N ALA A 98 10.12 14.89 -23.73
CA ALA A 98 9.09 15.92 -23.82
C ALA A 98 7.74 15.52 -23.17
N LEU A 99 7.49 14.22 -22.98
CA LEU A 99 6.32 13.68 -22.29
C LEU A 99 6.57 13.43 -20.79
N SER A 100 7.81 13.57 -20.33
CA SER A 100 8.23 13.29 -18.94
C SER A 100 8.11 14.53 -18.06
N ASP A 101 7.83 14.31 -16.78
CA ASP A 101 7.68 15.38 -15.79
C ASP A 101 8.92 16.30 -15.77
N PRO A 102 8.76 17.62 -15.90
CA PRO A 102 9.89 18.55 -15.99
C PRO A 102 10.78 18.60 -14.75
N GLU A 103 10.31 18.12 -13.60
CA GLU A 103 11.10 18.10 -12.37
C GLU A 103 11.88 16.79 -12.21
N HIS A 104 11.31 15.67 -12.65
CA HIS A 104 11.97 14.36 -12.67
C HIS A 104 12.82 14.16 -13.94
N GLY A 105 12.61 14.91 -15.01
CA GLY A 105 13.47 14.94 -16.20
C GLY A 105 14.73 15.80 -16.06
N ARG A 106 14.97 16.43 -14.89
CA ARG A 106 16.04 17.43 -14.68
C ARG A 106 17.46 16.88 -14.68
N ASP A 107 17.64 15.58 -14.51
CA ASP A 107 18.94 14.92 -14.68
C ASP A 107 18.97 14.18 -16.03
N PRO A 108 19.53 14.79 -17.09
CA PRO A 108 19.61 14.17 -18.41
C PRO A 108 20.38 12.85 -18.40
N ALA A 109 21.41 12.71 -17.55
CA ALA A 109 22.25 11.51 -17.53
C ALA A 109 21.50 10.33 -16.89
N GLN A 110 20.77 10.59 -15.80
CA GLN A 110 19.89 9.60 -15.19
C GLN A 110 18.75 9.22 -16.13
N PHE A 111 18.18 10.20 -16.86
CA PHE A 111 17.09 9.95 -17.80
C PHE A 111 17.57 9.07 -18.96
N ASP A 112 18.71 9.42 -19.56
CA ASP A 112 19.29 8.69 -20.68
C ASP A 112 19.67 7.26 -20.28
N THR A 113 20.15 7.05 -19.05
CA THR A 113 20.44 5.72 -18.52
C THR A 113 19.17 4.86 -18.45
N GLN A 114 18.09 5.41 -17.90
CA GLN A 114 16.81 4.69 -17.77
C GLN A 114 16.14 4.47 -19.12
N TYR A 115 16.11 5.49 -19.97
CA TYR A 115 15.59 5.40 -21.32
C TYR A 115 16.33 4.33 -22.13
N THR A 116 17.66 4.35 -22.10
CA THR A 116 18.50 3.35 -22.79
C THR A 116 18.21 1.95 -22.28
N ALA A 117 18.12 1.77 -20.96
CA ALA A 117 17.75 0.49 -20.37
C ALA A 117 16.36 0.04 -20.87
N PHE A 118 15.39 0.95 -20.93
CA PHE A 118 14.04 0.65 -21.39
C PHE A 118 14.02 0.21 -22.85
N VAL A 119 14.65 0.98 -23.75
CA VAL A 119 14.70 0.66 -25.18
C VAL A 119 15.49 -0.61 -25.45
N GLN A 120 16.59 -0.86 -24.73
CA GLN A 120 17.32 -2.12 -24.82
C GLN A 120 16.46 -3.30 -24.39
N GLN A 121 15.69 -3.16 -23.31
CA GLN A 121 14.74 -4.18 -22.84
C GLN A 121 13.63 -4.45 -23.87
N LEU A 122 13.13 -3.41 -24.56
CA LEU A 122 12.10 -3.57 -25.61
C LEU A 122 12.57 -4.36 -26.84
N LYS A 123 13.89 -4.56 -27.03
CA LYS A 123 14.39 -5.50 -28.05
C LYS A 123 14.05 -6.95 -27.72
N PHE A 124 13.91 -7.25 -26.43
CA PHE A 124 13.65 -8.60 -25.92
C PHE A 124 12.21 -8.76 -25.45
N PHE A 125 11.47 -7.68 -25.22
CA PHE A 125 10.14 -7.74 -24.64
C PHE A 125 9.11 -6.91 -25.40
N ARG A 126 7.86 -7.35 -25.38
CA ARG A 126 6.72 -6.64 -25.96
C ARG A 126 5.86 -6.02 -24.86
N LEU A 127 5.60 -4.72 -24.96
CA LEU A 127 4.53 -4.07 -24.21
C LEU A 127 3.19 -4.50 -24.81
N SER A 128 2.41 -5.33 -24.11
CA SER A 128 1.29 -6.05 -24.71
C SER A 128 -0.09 -5.66 -24.18
N GLY A 129 -0.21 -4.87 -23.12
CA GLY A 129 -1.52 -4.43 -22.64
C GLY A 129 -1.54 -3.87 -21.23
N VAL A 130 -2.67 -3.31 -20.80
CA VAL A 130 -2.90 -2.80 -19.46
C VAL A 130 -4.29 -3.25 -19.01
N GLN A 131 -4.34 -4.11 -18.00
CA GLN A 131 -5.61 -4.60 -17.44
C GLN A 131 -6.06 -3.78 -16.22
N TYR A 132 -5.11 -3.20 -15.47
CA TYR A 132 -5.38 -2.47 -14.24
C TYR A 132 -4.65 -1.13 -14.23
N ALA A 133 -5.34 -0.10 -13.75
CA ALA A 133 -4.78 1.17 -13.36
C ALA A 133 -5.22 1.57 -11.96
N TYR A 134 -4.37 2.29 -11.23
CA TYR A 134 -4.64 2.75 -9.88
C TYR A 134 -4.32 4.24 -9.73
N ARG A 135 -5.09 4.96 -8.91
CA ARG A 135 -4.81 6.34 -8.53
C ARG A 135 -4.51 6.48 -7.04
N LEU A 136 -3.46 7.24 -6.76
CA LEU A 136 -2.95 7.62 -5.45
C LEU A 136 -2.66 9.13 -5.49
N GLY A 137 -3.52 9.95 -4.90
CA GLY A 137 -3.43 11.40 -4.99
C GLY A 137 -3.48 11.90 -6.43
N THR A 138 -2.39 12.51 -6.90
CA THR A 138 -2.22 13.00 -8.28
C THR A 138 -1.65 11.96 -9.24
N VAL A 139 -1.14 10.84 -8.72
CA VAL A 139 -0.47 9.84 -9.53
C VAL A 139 -1.43 8.76 -10.00
N THR A 140 -1.43 8.53 -11.31
CA THR A 140 -2.06 7.38 -11.95
C THR A 140 -0.98 6.38 -12.34
N VAL A 141 -1.12 5.13 -11.91
CA VAL A 141 -0.21 4.03 -12.21
C VAL A 141 -0.91 3.02 -13.10
N PHE A 142 -0.39 2.81 -14.29
CA PHE A 142 -0.82 1.75 -15.20
C PHE A 142 0.12 0.56 -15.07
N PHE A 143 -0.41 -0.63 -14.82
CA PHE A 143 0.39 -1.85 -14.78
C PHE A 143 0.44 -2.48 -16.18
N MET A 144 1.50 -2.13 -16.92
CA MET A 144 1.75 -2.59 -18.28
C MET A 144 2.20 -4.05 -18.26
N ARG A 145 1.45 -4.91 -18.94
CA ARG A 145 1.82 -6.28 -19.25
C ARG A 145 2.98 -6.27 -20.24
N ILE A 146 4.08 -6.90 -19.83
CA ILE A 146 5.29 -7.10 -20.61
C ILE A 146 5.42 -8.60 -20.88
N GLU A 147 5.77 -8.96 -22.10
CA GLU A 147 5.94 -10.34 -22.54
C GLU A 147 7.32 -10.55 -23.13
N LEU A 148 7.96 -11.69 -22.84
CA LEU A 148 9.23 -12.03 -23.47
C LEU A 148 9.02 -12.39 -24.96
N ALA A 149 9.70 -11.65 -25.84
CA ALA A 149 9.68 -11.92 -27.27
C ALA A 149 10.20 -13.33 -27.54
N GLY A 150 9.45 -14.10 -28.32
CA GLY A 150 9.82 -15.48 -28.69
C GLY A 150 9.61 -16.55 -27.61
N LYS A 151 9.13 -16.21 -26.40
CA LYS A 151 8.73 -17.20 -25.39
C LYS A 151 7.29 -16.98 -24.92
N ALA A 152 6.38 -17.74 -25.52
CA ALA A 152 4.99 -17.77 -25.10
C ALA A 152 4.87 -18.15 -23.61
N GLY A 153 4.08 -17.40 -22.85
CA GLY A 153 3.80 -17.68 -21.43
C GLY A 153 4.68 -16.93 -20.42
N VAL A 154 5.82 -16.35 -20.80
CA VAL A 154 6.61 -15.52 -19.88
C VAL A 154 6.12 -14.09 -19.93
N ARG A 155 5.37 -13.68 -18.90
CA ARG A 155 4.75 -12.36 -18.78
C ARG A 155 4.87 -11.82 -17.36
N TRP A 156 5.02 -10.51 -17.23
CA TRP A 156 4.95 -9.80 -15.95
C TRP A 156 4.30 -8.43 -16.15
N ALA A 157 4.04 -7.73 -15.05
CA ALA A 157 3.56 -6.36 -15.10
C ALA A 157 4.67 -5.40 -14.65
N SER A 158 4.79 -4.26 -15.33
CA SER A 158 5.65 -3.16 -14.91
C SER A 158 4.82 -1.89 -14.72
N PRO A 159 5.04 -1.14 -13.63
CA PRO A 159 4.31 0.10 -13.41
C PRO A 159 4.81 1.20 -14.35
N PHE A 160 3.87 1.90 -14.97
CA PHE A 160 4.07 3.19 -15.64
C PHE A 160 3.29 4.23 -14.85
N ALA A 161 3.98 5.17 -14.23
CA ALA A 161 3.38 6.18 -13.37
C ALA A 161 3.30 7.53 -14.08
N PHE A 162 2.21 8.24 -13.84
CA PHE A 162 1.92 9.55 -14.42
C PHE A 162 1.41 10.48 -13.34
N ASP A 163 2.01 11.67 -13.22
CA ASP A 163 1.57 12.69 -12.27
C ASP A 163 0.64 13.69 -12.95
N THR A 164 -0.47 14.01 -12.29
CA THR A 164 -1.43 15.03 -12.75
C THR A 164 -1.17 16.33 -12.01
N HIS A 165 -0.73 17.34 -12.75
CA HIS A 165 -0.40 18.65 -12.18
C HIS A 165 -1.67 19.48 -11.94
N PRO A 166 -1.60 20.57 -11.13
CA PRO A 166 -2.75 21.42 -10.82
C PRO A 166 -3.43 22.04 -12.05
N ASP A 167 -2.68 22.26 -13.13
CA ASP A 167 -3.19 22.79 -14.41
C ASP A 167 -3.91 21.73 -15.27
N GLY A 168 -4.00 20.48 -14.78
CA GLY A 168 -4.61 19.35 -15.47
C GLY A 168 -3.69 18.66 -16.47
N SER A 169 -2.43 19.11 -16.62
CA SER A 169 -1.44 18.41 -17.43
C SER A 169 -1.04 17.08 -16.78
N VAL A 170 -0.74 16.07 -17.60
CA VAL A 170 -0.39 14.73 -17.14
C VAL A 170 0.98 14.32 -17.69
N TRP A 171 1.91 14.11 -16.78
CA TRP A 171 3.32 13.89 -17.10
C TRP A 171 3.77 12.50 -16.74
N PHE A 172 4.56 11.87 -17.61
CA PHE A 172 5.16 10.58 -17.33
C PHE A 172 6.26 10.72 -16.27
N LEU A 173 6.29 9.81 -15.30
CA LEU A 173 7.35 9.69 -14.32
C LEU A 173 8.38 8.66 -14.82
N PRO A 174 9.52 9.08 -15.38
CA PRO A 174 10.50 8.16 -15.97
C PRO A 174 11.21 7.30 -14.92
N TYR A 175 11.16 7.71 -13.65
CA TYR A 175 11.70 6.97 -12.53
C TYR A 175 10.58 6.41 -11.66
N ARG A 176 10.85 5.26 -11.04
CA ARG A 176 9.94 4.70 -10.05
C ARG A 176 9.82 5.68 -8.88
N PRO A 177 8.60 6.12 -8.53
CA PRO A 177 8.40 6.92 -7.33
C PRO A 177 8.92 6.18 -6.10
N THR A 178 9.60 6.91 -5.21
CA THR A 178 10.08 6.37 -3.94
C THR A 178 9.07 6.50 -2.81
N ASP A 179 7.87 7.01 -3.11
CA ASP A 179 6.76 7.21 -2.18
C ASP A 179 6.28 5.89 -1.58
N LEU A 180 6.04 5.89 -0.26
CA LEU A 180 5.61 4.70 0.47
C LEU A 180 4.30 4.13 -0.08
N GLY A 181 3.36 4.99 -0.47
CA GLY A 181 2.10 4.55 -1.09
C GLY A 181 2.32 3.81 -2.41
N PHE A 182 3.22 4.30 -3.26
CA PHE A 182 3.55 3.62 -4.51
C PHE A 182 4.23 2.26 -4.25
N MET A 183 5.19 2.20 -3.32
CA MET A 183 5.86 0.96 -2.96
C MET A 183 4.88 -0.08 -2.40
N LEU A 184 3.95 0.31 -1.53
CA LEU A 184 2.92 -0.58 -0.99
C LEU A 184 1.97 -1.13 -2.07
N LEU A 185 1.53 -0.26 -2.99
CA LEU A 185 0.69 -0.68 -4.11
C LEU A 185 1.44 -1.68 -5.00
N GLN A 186 2.70 -1.38 -5.34
CA GLN A 186 3.50 -2.24 -6.20
C GLN A 186 3.80 -3.60 -5.53
N ASP A 187 4.08 -3.60 -4.23
CA ASP A 187 4.33 -4.80 -3.43
C ASP A 187 3.12 -5.72 -3.41
N TRP A 188 1.94 -5.17 -3.08
CA TRP A 188 0.68 -5.93 -3.16
C TRP A 188 0.37 -6.41 -4.56
N PHE A 189 0.48 -5.53 -5.58
CA PHE A 189 0.10 -5.85 -6.96
C PHE A 189 0.86 -7.07 -7.49
N ASN A 190 2.16 -7.15 -7.19
CA ASN A 190 3.06 -8.21 -7.67
C ASN A 190 3.07 -9.46 -6.78
N SER A 191 2.36 -9.45 -5.65
CA SER A 191 2.29 -10.57 -4.73
C SER A 191 1.32 -11.67 -5.19
N GLU A 192 1.30 -12.79 -4.46
CA GLU A 192 0.29 -13.84 -4.67
C GLU A 192 -1.15 -13.40 -4.34
N PHE A 193 -1.34 -12.22 -3.73
CA PHE A 193 -2.65 -11.66 -3.38
C PHE A 193 -3.13 -10.61 -4.39
N GLY A 194 -2.21 -10.06 -5.18
CA GLY A 194 -2.50 -9.04 -6.17
C GLY A 194 -2.95 -9.60 -7.52
N PRO A 195 -3.17 -8.71 -8.51
CA PRO A 195 -3.60 -9.11 -9.84
C PRO A 195 -2.62 -9.99 -10.62
N THR A 196 -1.33 -10.00 -10.27
CA THR A 196 -0.36 -10.92 -10.91
C THR A 196 -0.49 -12.35 -10.40
N GLY A 197 -0.92 -12.53 -9.14
CA GLY A 197 -1.03 -13.83 -8.50
C GLY A 197 -2.41 -14.48 -8.59
N ARG A 198 -3.48 -13.67 -8.72
CA ARG A 198 -4.88 -14.15 -8.69
C ARG A 198 -5.74 -13.43 -9.72
N GLN A 199 -6.70 -14.17 -10.30
CA GLN A 199 -7.73 -13.57 -11.17
C GLN A 199 -8.65 -12.59 -10.43
N SER A 200 -8.86 -12.85 -9.13
CA SER A 200 -9.61 -11.99 -8.22
C SER A 200 -8.65 -11.53 -7.13
N PRO A 201 -8.10 -10.30 -7.22
CA PRO A 201 -7.18 -9.76 -6.22
C PRO A 201 -7.84 -9.71 -4.84
N GLN A 202 -7.05 -9.94 -3.80
CA GLN A 202 -7.51 -9.83 -2.42
C GLN A 202 -7.35 -8.38 -1.95
N TYR A 203 -8.48 -7.72 -1.77
CA TYR A 203 -8.59 -6.41 -1.14
C TYR A 203 -8.88 -6.56 0.36
N CYS A 204 -8.69 -5.48 1.12
CA CYS A 204 -9.22 -5.40 2.47
C CYS A 204 -10.75 -5.46 2.47
N ASP A 205 -11.34 -6.13 3.46
CA ASP A 205 -12.78 -6.04 3.70
C ASP A 205 -13.15 -4.60 4.07
N THR A 206 -14.09 -4.02 3.32
CA THR A 206 -14.56 -2.65 3.51
C THR A 206 -15.19 -2.44 4.88
N LYS A 207 -15.73 -3.50 5.52
CA LYS A 207 -16.23 -3.43 6.90
C LYS A 207 -15.11 -3.34 7.95
N GLY A 208 -13.94 -3.90 7.67
CA GLY A 208 -12.74 -3.75 8.49
C GLY A 208 -12.09 -2.38 8.32
N ALA A 209 -11.98 -1.89 7.09
CA ALA A 209 -11.38 -0.58 6.81
C ALA A 209 -12.18 0.60 7.42
N SER A 210 -13.52 0.53 7.43
CA SER A 210 -14.38 1.56 8.05
C SER A 210 -14.35 1.59 9.58
N GLY A 211 -13.87 0.52 10.22
CA GLY A 211 -13.70 0.44 11.68
C GLY A 211 -12.31 0.88 12.15
N ALA A 212 -11.37 1.10 11.23
CA ALA A 212 -9.99 1.44 11.53
C ALA A 212 -9.93 2.75 12.34
N ARG A 213 -9.25 2.70 13.49
CA ARG A 213 -9.23 3.83 14.43
C ARG A 213 -8.16 4.86 14.11
N PHE A 214 -7.16 4.48 13.32
CA PHE A 214 -6.02 5.31 13.02
C PHE A 214 -5.87 5.48 11.51
N ARG A 215 -5.41 6.66 11.09
CA ARG A 215 -5.02 6.97 9.72
C ARG A 215 -3.63 7.58 9.78
N LEU A 216 -2.68 6.89 9.18
CA LEU A 216 -1.34 7.37 8.95
C LEU A 216 -1.26 7.90 7.51
N PRO A 217 -1.13 9.21 7.33
CA PRO A 217 -0.77 9.74 6.03
C PRO A 217 0.60 9.19 5.60
N LEU A 218 0.72 8.65 4.39
CA LEU A 218 1.99 8.11 3.88
C LEU A 218 2.76 9.24 3.21
N ASP A 219 3.88 9.64 3.80
CA ASP A 219 4.70 10.76 3.30
C ASP A 219 5.46 10.36 2.01
N GLY A 220 5.75 11.37 1.19
CA GLY A 220 6.56 11.24 -0.01
C GLY A 220 6.43 12.46 -0.95
N PRO A 221 7.39 12.67 -1.86
CA PRO A 221 7.40 13.83 -2.76
C PRO A 221 6.11 14.02 -3.57
N LEU A 222 5.44 12.93 -3.94
CA LEU A 222 4.18 12.99 -4.69
C LEU A 222 3.01 13.47 -3.81
N ARG A 223 3.04 13.16 -2.51
CA ARG A 223 2.01 13.65 -1.59
C ARG A 223 2.17 15.15 -1.32
N GLU A 224 3.40 15.65 -1.20
CA GLU A 224 3.65 17.09 -1.03
C GLU A 224 3.08 17.89 -2.22
N LYS A 225 3.29 17.38 -3.44
CA LYS A 225 2.66 17.92 -4.66
C LYS A 225 1.14 17.80 -4.64
N ALA A 226 0.59 16.65 -4.24
CA ALA A 226 -0.85 16.45 -4.18
C ALA A 226 -1.56 17.35 -3.15
N ILE A 227 -0.90 17.66 -2.01
CA ILE A 227 -1.41 18.61 -1.00
C ILE A 227 -1.46 20.03 -1.58
N ALA A 228 -0.44 20.42 -2.36
CA ALA A 228 -0.41 21.72 -3.02
C ALA A 228 -1.45 21.87 -4.15
N ALA A 229 -1.91 20.74 -4.73
CA ALA A 229 -2.74 20.70 -5.93
C ALA A 229 -4.27 20.57 -5.71
N ALA A 230 -4.78 20.68 -4.47
CA ALA A 230 -6.11 20.21 -4.07
C ALA A 230 -7.29 20.58 -5.03
N PRO A 231 -8.26 19.66 -5.29
CA PRO A 231 -8.28 18.22 -4.99
C PRO A 231 -7.73 17.37 -6.16
N GLY A 232 -6.81 16.45 -5.85
CA GLY A 232 -6.27 15.50 -6.83
C GLY A 232 -7.30 14.44 -7.31
N PRO A 233 -7.03 13.74 -8.43
CA PRO A 233 -7.92 12.77 -9.06
C PRO A 233 -8.12 11.44 -8.32
N GLY A 234 -7.38 11.18 -7.23
CA GLY A 234 -7.46 9.97 -6.41
C GLY A 234 -7.31 10.25 -4.91
N PRO A 235 -7.56 9.23 -4.06
CA PRO A 235 -7.43 9.38 -2.60
C PRO A 235 -5.98 9.68 -2.23
N SER A 236 -5.76 10.60 -1.29
CA SER A 236 -4.42 10.84 -0.75
C SER A 236 -3.89 9.57 -0.08
N PRO A 237 -2.64 9.16 -0.38
CA PRO A 237 -2.10 7.90 0.12
C PRO A 237 -2.01 7.96 1.65
N ALA A 238 -2.77 7.08 2.30
CA ALA A 238 -2.76 6.93 3.74
C ALA A 238 -3.06 5.47 4.09
N LEU A 239 -2.39 4.99 5.13
CA LEU A 239 -2.59 3.67 5.69
C LEU A 239 -3.56 3.78 6.88
N THR A 240 -4.67 3.06 6.82
CA THR A 240 -5.59 2.90 7.94
C THR A 240 -5.29 1.62 8.68
N PHE A 241 -5.36 1.64 10.02
CA PHE A 241 -5.06 0.47 10.84
C PHE A 241 -5.79 0.49 12.19
N PHE A 242 -5.79 -0.67 12.84
CA PHE A 242 -6.30 -0.84 14.20
C PHE A 242 -5.17 -0.81 15.22
N GLY A 243 -5.48 -0.34 16.41
CA GLY A 243 -4.53 -0.39 17.50
C GLY A 243 -5.13 -0.03 18.85
N ARG A 244 -4.33 -0.24 19.90
CA ARG A 244 -4.70 0.07 21.28
C ARG A 244 -3.46 0.33 22.13
N GLN A 245 -3.63 1.19 23.11
CA GLN A 245 -2.66 1.34 24.19
C GLN A 245 -2.62 0.06 25.03
N VAL A 246 -1.42 -0.39 25.39
CA VAL A 246 -1.25 -1.56 26.25
C VAL A 246 -1.66 -1.18 27.68
N GLY A 247 -2.48 -2.02 28.31
CA GLY A 247 -3.13 -1.76 29.61
C GLY A 247 -4.63 -1.40 29.50
N ALA A 248 -5.15 -1.15 28.29
CA ALA A 248 -6.58 -0.89 28.05
C ALA A 248 -7.42 -2.19 27.92
N GLY A 249 -7.34 -3.08 28.93
CA GLY A 249 -8.08 -4.36 28.96
C GLY A 249 -7.17 -5.59 29.18
N ALA A 250 -7.72 -6.77 28.93
CA ALA A 250 -6.97 -8.03 29.06
C ALA A 250 -5.77 -8.09 28.11
N PRO A 251 -4.62 -8.64 28.56
CA PRO A 251 -3.43 -8.72 27.73
C PRO A 251 -3.66 -9.64 26.54
N THR A 252 -3.10 -9.25 25.41
CA THR A 252 -3.22 -9.98 24.14
C THR A 252 -2.16 -11.07 24.08
N PRO A 253 -2.34 -12.12 23.24
CA PRO A 253 -1.31 -13.14 23.06
C PRO A 253 0.06 -12.56 22.66
N VAL A 254 0.07 -11.47 21.87
CA VAL A 254 1.29 -10.76 21.47
C VAL A 254 1.96 -10.06 22.66
N VAL A 255 1.18 -9.38 23.50
CA VAL A 255 1.72 -8.72 24.71
C VAL A 255 2.25 -9.75 25.70
N GLN A 256 1.53 -10.87 25.90
CA GLN A 256 1.98 -11.98 26.75
C GLN A 256 3.28 -12.62 26.23
N LEU A 257 3.39 -12.80 24.91
CA LEU A 257 4.61 -13.30 24.28
C LEU A 257 5.78 -12.35 24.50
N PHE A 258 5.57 -11.04 24.32
CA PHE A 258 6.59 -10.04 24.62
C PHE A 258 7.01 -10.09 26.10
N GLU A 259 6.07 -10.15 27.04
CA GLU A 259 6.38 -10.22 28.48
C GLU A 259 7.18 -11.48 28.82
N LYS A 260 6.87 -12.62 28.18
CA LYS A 260 7.66 -13.85 28.29
C LYS A 260 9.09 -13.66 27.77
N ILE A 261 9.25 -13.00 26.63
CA ILE A 261 10.56 -12.69 26.02
C ILE A 261 11.36 -11.76 26.94
N ALA A 262 10.77 -10.66 27.41
CA ALA A 262 11.43 -9.70 28.29
C ALA A 262 11.83 -10.34 29.64
N ALA A 263 10.98 -11.18 30.22
CA ALA A 263 11.29 -11.92 31.44
C ALA A 263 12.40 -12.95 31.23
N ALA A 264 12.42 -13.65 30.09
CA ALA A 264 13.51 -14.55 29.71
C ALA A 264 14.84 -13.78 29.55
N ALA A 265 14.80 -12.61 28.92
CA ALA A 265 15.96 -11.73 28.80
C ALA A 265 16.52 -11.32 30.16
N GLY A 266 15.66 -10.95 31.12
CA GLY A 266 16.07 -10.61 32.48
C GLY A 266 16.71 -11.78 33.26
N ARG A 267 16.43 -13.03 32.87
CA ARG A 267 17.04 -14.25 33.44
C ARG A 267 18.23 -14.77 32.64
N ASN A 268 18.64 -14.09 31.57
CA ASN A 268 19.61 -14.59 30.59
C ASN A 268 19.20 -15.94 29.96
N ASP A 269 17.90 -16.23 29.87
CA ASP A 269 17.36 -17.44 29.26
C ASP A 269 17.21 -17.24 27.76
N PHE A 270 18.34 -17.34 27.06
CA PHE A 270 18.41 -17.15 25.62
C PHE A 270 17.61 -18.21 24.84
N SER A 271 17.55 -19.44 25.35
CA SER A 271 16.77 -20.54 24.76
C SER A 271 15.29 -20.20 24.64
N THR A 272 14.69 -19.63 25.68
CA THR A 272 13.27 -19.23 25.64
C THR A 272 13.02 -18.12 24.62
N ILE A 273 13.96 -17.18 24.46
CA ILE A 273 13.86 -16.10 23.47
C ILE A 273 13.92 -16.69 22.06
N VAL A 274 14.90 -17.55 21.79
CA VAL A 274 15.06 -18.25 20.51
C VAL A 274 13.80 -19.04 20.15
N ALA A 275 13.23 -19.79 21.09
CA ALA A 275 12.00 -20.58 20.87
C ALA A 275 10.74 -19.71 20.62
N ALA A 276 10.77 -18.44 21.04
CA ALA A 276 9.71 -17.47 20.80
C ALA A 276 9.83 -16.75 19.44
N THR A 277 10.94 -16.97 18.71
CA THR A 277 11.19 -16.38 17.39
C THR A 277 10.95 -17.36 16.25
N THR A 278 10.95 -16.86 15.01
CA THR A 278 10.99 -17.72 13.81
C THR A 278 12.37 -18.37 13.65
N ALA A 279 12.51 -19.32 12.71
CA ALA A 279 13.79 -19.99 12.48
C ALA A 279 14.89 -19.01 12.02
N HIS A 280 14.55 -18.06 11.13
CA HIS A 280 15.43 -16.99 10.74
C HIS A 280 15.74 -16.03 11.89
N GLY A 281 14.71 -15.60 12.64
CA GLY A 281 14.91 -14.74 13.80
C GLY A 281 15.85 -15.36 14.84
N ALA A 282 15.71 -16.68 15.05
CA ALA A 282 16.61 -17.46 15.89
C ALA A 282 18.05 -17.47 15.36
N SER A 283 18.24 -17.65 14.04
CA SER A 283 19.56 -17.59 13.40
C SER A 283 20.22 -16.22 13.63
N GLN A 284 19.47 -15.13 13.42
CA GLN A 284 20.00 -13.77 13.58
C GLN A 284 20.33 -13.44 15.04
N LEU A 285 19.52 -13.93 15.98
CA LEU A 285 19.84 -13.80 17.41
C LEU A 285 21.11 -14.58 17.76
N ASN A 286 21.30 -15.78 17.20
CA ASN A 286 22.52 -16.56 17.39
C ASN A 286 23.76 -15.88 16.79
N ASP A 287 23.59 -15.07 15.74
CA ASP A 287 24.66 -14.28 15.13
C ASP A 287 25.15 -13.11 15.99
N ILE A 288 24.53 -12.81 17.14
CA ILE A 288 25.09 -11.88 18.12
C ILE A 288 26.36 -12.51 18.71
N ARG A 289 27.51 -12.08 18.18
CA ARG A 289 28.78 -12.81 18.25
C ARG A 289 29.50 -12.69 19.58
N SER A 290 29.44 -11.53 20.24
CA SER A 290 30.12 -11.36 21.53
C SER A 290 29.18 -11.55 22.73
N ALA A 291 29.71 -12.13 23.81
CA ALA A 291 28.99 -12.25 25.07
C ALA A 291 28.57 -10.87 25.62
N GLU A 292 29.35 -9.83 25.35
CA GLU A 292 29.07 -8.46 25.80
C GLU A 292 27.93 -7.81 24.99
N GLU A 293 27.91 -7.95 23.66
CA GLU A 293 26.78 -7.51 22.83
C GLU A 293 25.50 -8.24 23.22
N ARG A 294 25.59 -9.56 23.44
CA ARG A 294 24.43 -10.36 23.88
C ARG A 294 23.92 -9.89 25.23
N LYS A 295 24.81 -9.64 26.20
CA LYS A 295 24.45 -9.13 27.52
C LYS A 295 23.79 -7.74 27.43
N HIS A 296 24.33 -6.83 26.63
CA HIS A 296 23.74 -5.51 26.40
C HIS A 296 22.35 -5.61 25.78
N PHE A 297 22.22 -6.41 24.73
CA PHE A 297 20.96 -6.66 24.05
C PHE A 297 19.90 -7.24 25.01
N LEU A 298 20.25 -8.26 25.81
CA LEU A 298 19.33 -8.86 26.78
C LEU A 298 18.96 -7.90 27.92
N ALA A 299 19.93 -7.12 28.41
CA ALA A 299 19.69 -6.12 29.45
C ALA A 299 18.75 -5.01 28.97
N ASP A 300 18.86 -4.59 27.70
CA ASP A 300 17.95 -3.62 27.10
C ASP A 300 16.55 -4.23 26.90
N LEU A 301 16.47 -5.42 26.29
CA LEU A 301 15.21 -6.13 26.06
C LEU A 301 14.43 -6.39 27.36
N ALA A 302 15.13 -6.73 28.44
CA ALA A 302 14.51 -6.95 29.76
C ALA A 302 13.89 -5.70 30.38
N LYS A 303 14.40 -4.51 30.04
CA LYS A 303 13.91 -3.23 30.57
C LYS A 303 12.73 -2.67 29.79
N ARG A 304 12.53 -3.15 28.57
CA ARG A 304 11.47 -2.65 27.68
C ARG A 304 10.09 -2.98 28.22
N ARG A 305 9.17 -2.02 28.03
CA ARG A 305 7.76 -2.14 28.40
C ARG A 305 6.88 -1.99 27.17
N PRO A 306 5.81 -2.80 27.04
CA PRO A 306 4.89 -2.67 25.91
C PRO A 306 4.07 -1.39 26.07
N ALA A 307 3.94 -0.59 25.01
CA ALA A 307 3.28 0.73 25.07
C ALA A 307 2.03 0.79 24.18
N PHE A 308 2.14 0.35 22.93
CA PHE A 308 1.04 0.39 21.98
C PHE A 308 1.10 -0.79 21.03
N LEU A 309 -0.04 -1.44 20.82
CA LEU A 309 -0.18 -2.55 19.89
C LEU A 309 -0.95 -2.08 18.65
N VAL A 310 -0.29 -2.14 17.49
CA VAL A 310 -0.96 -2.09 16.18
C VAL A 310 -1.40 -3.51 15.85
N ASP A 311 -2.70 -3.67 15.65
CA ASP A 311 -3.34 -4.94 15.30
C ASP A 311 -3.47 -5.03 13.78
N LEU A 312 -2.81 -6.04 13.21
CA LEU A 312 -2.72 -6.28 11.78
C LEU A 312 -3.38 -7.61 11.37
N GLY A 313 -4.20 -8.22 12.25
CA GLY A 313 -4.83 -9.52 12.01
C GLY A 313 -3.91 -10.68 12.38
N ASP A 314 -3.41 -11.43 11.39
CA ASP A 314 -2.40 -12.49 11.60
C ASP A 314 -0.97 -11.95 11.76
N ALA A 315 -0.85 -10.63 11.91
CA ALA A 315 0.36 -9.91 12.22
C ALA A 315 0.08 -8.87 13.32
N ALA A 316 1.14 -8.37 13.94
CA ALA A 316 1.06 -7.23 14.86
C ALA A 316 2.38 -6.47 14.93
N VAL A 317 2.29 -5.18 15.24
CA VAL A 317 3.45 -4.36 15.61
C VAL A 317 3.26 -3.86 17.03
N LEU A 318 4.16 -4.24 17.93
CA LEU A 318 4.17 -3.79 19.30
C LEU A 318 5.25 -2.73 19.47
N TYR A 319 4.84 -1.49 19.75
CA TYR A 319 5.75 -0.45 20.19
C TYR A 319 6.12 -0.70 21.64
N THR A 320 7.43 -0.75 21.90
CA THR A 320 8.01 -0.93 23.23
C THR A 320 8.77 0.33 23.64
N ARG A 321 8.82 0.61 24.94
CA ARG A 321 9.53 1.74 25.55
C ARG A 321 10.67 1.23 26.42
N GLY A 322 11.89 1.68 26.15
CA GLY A 322 13.09 1.48 26.95
C GLY A 322 13.82 2.82 27.13
N SER A 323 15.09 2.90 26.72
CA SER A 323 15.75 4.20 26.48
C SER A 323 15.06 4.98 25.35
N ASP A 324 14.60 4.23 24.35
CA ASP A 324 13.92 4.73 23.16
C ASP A 324 12.62 3.96 22.91
N VAL A 325 11.87 4.41 21.91
CA VAL A 325 10.67 3.69 21.41
C VAL A 325 11.03 2.92 20.16
N GLU A 326 10.71 1.62 20.13
CA GLU A 326 10.94 0.81 18.94
C GLU A 326 9.77 -0.14 18.65
N PRO A 327 9.49 -0.38 17.34
CA PRO A 327 8.54 -1.38 16.90
C PRO A 327 9.15 -2.78 16.95
N MET A 328 8.42 -3.72 17.54
CA MET A 328 8.68 -5.16 17.46
C MET A 328 7.56 -5.83 16.64
N TYR A 329 7.94 -6.77 15.78
CA TYR A 329 7.05 -7.34 14.76
C TYR A 329 6.72 -8.79 15.08
N PHE A 330 5.44 -9.11 15.09
CA PHE A 330 4.94 -10.43 15.42
C PHE A 330 4.04 -10.94 14.30
N ALA A 331 4.07 -12.24 14.06
CA ALA A 331 3.18 -12.90 13.12
C ALA A 331 2.69 -14.23 13.68
N ARG A 332 1.56 -14.67 13.14
CA ARG A 332 0.91 -15.91 13.52
C ARG A 332 1.38 -17.07 12.63
N TYR A 333 1.85 -18.14 13.27
CA TYR A 333 2.29 -19.38 12.66
C TYR A 333 1.36 -20.50 13.12
N GLY A 334 0.33 -20.78 12.33
CA GLY A 334 -0.77 -21.66 12.74
C GLY A 334 -1.53 -21.06 13.93
N THR A 335 -1.46 -21.69 15.09
CA THR A 335 -2.11 -21.19 16.31
C THR A 335 -1.20 -20.34 17.19
N GLU A 336 0.12 -20.34 16.93
CA GLU A 336 1.11 -19.68 17.77
C GLU A 336 1.50 -18.29 17.23
N TRP A 337 1.84 -17.37 18.13
CA TRP A 337 2.50 -16.13 17.78
C TRP A 337 4.01 -16.29 17.89
N LYS A 338 4.76 -15.71 16.94
CA LYS A 338 6.22 -15.66 16.96
C LYS A 338 6.72 -14.23 16.76
N TRP A 339 7.86 -13.92 17.37
CA TRP A 339 8.61 -12.70 17.09
C TRP A 339 9.40 -12.89 15.78
N VAL A 340 9.13 -12.05 14.79
CA VAL A 340 9.62 -12.18 13.41
C VAL A 340 10.96 -11.47 13.18
N ASN A 341 11.49 -10.80 14.22
CA ASN A 341 12.78 -10.10 14.24
C ASN A 341 13.26 -9.55 12.88
N ILE A 342 12.71 -8.43 12.44
CA ILE A 342 13.13 -7.83 11.16
C ILE A 342 14.38 -6.97 11.34
N PHE A 343 15.56 -7.58 11.20
CA PHE A 343 16.81 -6.81 11.04
C PHE A 343 16.99 -6.22 9.63
N VAL A 344 16.10 -6.55 8.69
CA VAL A 344 16.17 -6.07 7.30
C VAL A 344 15.22 -4.87 7.14
N LEU A 345 15.76 -3.75 6.63
CA LEU A 345 14.99 -2.57 6.23
C LEU A 345 14.05 -2.90 5.05
N ASN A 346 12.88 -3.48 5.34
CA ASN A 346 11.81 -3.74 4.37
C ASN A 346 10.74 -2.63 4.39
N ILE A 347 9.73 -2.71 3.51
CA ILE A 347 8.64 -1.71 3.45
C ILE A 347 7.94 -1.56 4.82
N ASN A 348 7.81 -2.65 5.59
CA ASN A 348 7.22 -2.60 6.94
C ASN A 348 8.04 -1.72 7.90
N SER A 349 9.36 -1.84 7.89
CA SER A 349 10.25 -1.00 8.69
C SER A 349 10.17 0.48 8.30
N ARG A 350 9.98 0.78 7.01
CA ARG A 350 9.80 2.17 6.53
C ARG A 350 8.48 2.77 6.98
N VAL A 351 7.42 1.96 7.07
CA VAL A 351 6.09 2.42 7.51
C VAL A 351 5.99 2.54 9.03
N PHE A 352 6.43 1.52 9.78
CA PHE A 352 6.24 1.48 11.23
C PHE A 352 7.45 2.01 12.03
N GLY A 353 8.62 2.10 11.41
CA GLY A 353 9.82 2.71 11.97
C GLY A 353 10.01 4.18 11.62
N GLN A 354 9.12 4.79 10.82
CA GLN A 354 9.21 6.22 10.52
C GLN A 354 9.03 7.11 11.76
N GLU A 355 9.67 8.28 11.74
CA GLU A 355 9.73 9.19 12.88
C GLU A 355 8.36 9.58 13.43
N ILE A 356 7.36 9.83 12.56
CA ILE A 356 6.00 10.16 13.01
C ILE A 356 5.40 9.03 13.84
N MET A 357 5.61 7.76 13.49
CA MET A 357 5.09 6.63 14.24
C MET A 357 5.79 6.48 15.59
N LEU A 358 7.11 6.65 15.62
CA LEU A 358 7.90 6.61 16.85
C LEU A 358 7.49 7.72 17.82
N LYS A 359 7.35 8.96 17.33
CA LYS A 359 6.86 10.11 18.11
C LYS A 359 5.47 9.86 18.66
N GLN A 360 4.55 9.35 17.83
CA GLN A 360 3.18 9.05 18.27
C GLN A 360 3.13 7.91 19.29
N ALA A 361 4.01 6.91 19.17
CA ALA A 361 4.14 5.83 20.14
C ALA A 361 4.79 6.28 21.46
N ALA A 362 5.65 7.31 21.43
CA ALA A 362 6.28 7.91 22.62
C ALA A 362 5.35 8.86 23.41
N ALA A 363 4.31 9.39 22.76
CA ALA A 363 3.41 10.37 23.36
C ALA A 363 2.71 9.85 24.65
N PRO A 364 2.34 10.74 25.60
CA PRO A 364 1.59 10.35 26.80
C PRO A 364 0.26 9.64 26.50
N GLN A 365 -0.42 10.08 25.44
CA GLN A 365 -1.56 9.41 24.85
C GLN A 365 -1.17 8.91 23.45
N PRO A 366 -0.73 7.65 23.31
CA PRO A 366 -0.19 7.18 22.05
C PRO A 366 -1.19 7.27 20.90
N PHE A 367 -0.70 7.70 19.73
CA PHE A 367 -1.45 7.76 18.47
C PHE A 367 -2.71 8.63 18.48
N SER A 368 -2.92 9.48 19.49
CA SER A 368 -4.10 10.35 19.59
C SER A 368 -4.23 11.30 18.40
N ALA A 369 -3.11 11.82 17.88
CA ALA A 369 -3.10 12.71 16.71
C ALA A 369 -3.38 12.00 15.38
N LEU A 370 -3.25 10.67 15.35
CA LEU A 370 -3.55 9.85 14.17
C LEU A 370 -4.94 9.22 14.23
N ARG A 371 -5.74 9.50 15.27
CA ARG A 371 -7.10 8.95 15.38
C ARG A 371 -7.98 9.52 14.27
N GLN A 372 -8.72 8.63 13.61
CA GLN A 372 -9.81 9.04 12.74
C GLN A 372 -10.93 9.65 13.60
N ARG A 373 -11.47 10.78 13.17
CA ARG A 373 -12.57 11.49 13.85
C ARG A 373 -13.91 10.93 13.45
#